data_AF-A0A8C7ARW5-F1
#
_entry.id   AF-A0A8C7ARW5-F1
#
_cell.length_a   1.000
_cell.length_b   1.000
_cell.length_c   1.000
_cell.angle_alpha   90.00
_cell.angle_beta   90.00
_cell.angle_gamma   90.00
#
_symmetry.space_group_name_H-M   'P 1'
#
loop_
_entity.id
_entity.type
_entity.pdbx_description
1 polymer ?
#
loop_
_entity_poly.entity_id
_entity_poly.type
_entity_poly.pdbx_seq_one_letter_code
_entity_poly.pdbx_strand_id
1 'polypeptide(L)'
;MPGNRQLRVRSGNEPGPAPSMEPEGRGAWAHSRAALDRLEKLLRCSRCTHILREPVCLGGCEHIFCSNCVSDCIGTGCPVCYTPAWIQDVKINRQLDSMIQLCSKLRNLLHDDKLSGRHTFC
;
A
#
# COMPACT_ATOMS: atom_id res chain seq x y z
N MET A 1 0.70 66.51 10.69
CA MET A 1 0.48 65.04 10.70
C MET A 1 0.23 64.63 12.15
N PRO A 2 -0.91 64.00 12.46
CA PRO A 2 -0.93 62.53 12.45
C PRO A 2 -2.18 61.95 11.79
N GLY A 3 -1.97 60.89 11.00
CA GLY A 3 -3.01 60.15 10.30
C GLY A 3 -3.83 59.27 11.24
N ASN A 4 -5.14 59.29 11.04
CA ASN A 4 -6.13 58.49 11.73
C ASN A 4 -5.90 56.99 11.45
N ARG A 5 -5.30 56.26 12.40
CA ARG A 5 -5.12 54.80 12.31
C ARG A 5 -6.41 54.10 12.76
N GLN A 6 -7.27 53.81 11.80
CA GLN A 6 -8.48 53.02 12.03
C GLN A 6 -8.09 51.57 12.35
N LEU A 7 -8.31 51.15 13.60
CA LEU A 7 -8.09 49.79 14.06
C LEU A 7 -9.12 48.87 13.37
N ARG A 8 -8.66 48.04 12.42
CA ARG A 8 -9.49 46.99 11.82
C ARG A 8 -9.67 45.87 12.85
N VAL A 9 -10.88 45.76 13.39
CA VAL A 9 -11.33 44.59 14.15
C VAL A 9 -11.42 43.43 13.16
N ARG A 10 -10.54 42.42 13.30
CA ARG A 10 -10.67 41.16 12.57
C ARG A 10 -11.71 40.32 13.29
N SER A 11 -12.91 40.25 12.72
CA SER A 11 -13.96 39.34 13.20
C SER A 11 -13.57 37.90 12.83
N GLY A 12 -13.32 37.05 13.82
CA GLY A 12 -12.77 35.69 13.65
C GLY A 12 -13.72 34.65 13.04
N ASN A 13 -14.75 35.09 12.33
CA ASN A 13 -15.81 34.28 11.75
C ASN A 13 -15.83 34.37 10.21
N GLU A 14 -14.75 34.79 9.58
CA GLU A 14 -14.60 34.63 8.13
C GLU A 14 -14.48 33.12 7.81
N PRO A 15 -15.40 32.53 7.04
CA PRO A 15 -15.24 31.17 6.57
C PRO A 15 -13.95 31.11 5.75
N GLY A 16 -12.99 30.29 6.20
CA GLY A 16 -11.77 30.05 5.44
C GLY A 16 -12.11 29.54 4.03
N PRO A 17 -11.30 29.85 3.02
CA PRO A 17 -11.51 29.30 1.68
C PRO A 17 -11.59 27.78 1.78
N ALA A 18 -12.71 27.22 1.30
CA ALA A 18 -12.93 25.79 1.28
C ALA A 18 -11.73 25.10 0.60
N PRO A 19 -11.25 23.96 1.12
CA PRO A 19 -10.21 23.19 0.44
C PRO A 19 -10.64 22.96 -1.01
N SER A 20 -9.77 23.31 -1.96
CA SER A 20 -9.99 23.09 -3.39
C SER A 20 -10.29 21.60 -3.59
N MET A 21 -11.56 21.25 -3.80
CA MET A 21 -11.93 19.88 -4.14
C MET A 21 -11.35 19.58 -5.51
N GLU A 22 -10.44 18.59 -5.54
CA GLU A 22 -9.85 18.03 -6.75
C GLU A 22 -10.95 17.57 -7.71
N PRO A 23 -10.72 17.65 -9.03
CA PRO A 23 -11.76 17.43 -10.02
C PRO A 23 -12.28 15.98 -9.94
N GLU A 24 -13.60 15.85 -10.00
CA GLU A 24 -14.37 14.59 -10.06
C GLU A 24 -14.18 13.81 -11.37
N GLY A 25 -12.94 13.71 -11.86
CA GLY A 25 -12.55 12.97 -13.07
C GLY A 25 -11.73 11.71 -12.79
N ARG A 26 -11.26 11.53 -11.54
CA ARG A 26 -10.48 10.34 -11.15
C ARG A 26 -11.42 9.40 -10.42
N GLY A 27 -12.17 8.60 -11.19
CA GLY A 27 -13.33 7.80 -10.73
C GLY A 27 -13.20 7.21 -9.32
N ALA A 28 -14.35 7.11 -8.62
CA ALA A 28 -14.49 6.66 -7.24
C ALA A 28 -13.45 5.58 -6.89
N TRP A 29 -12.70 5.82 -5.81
CA TRP A 29 -11.60 4.96 -5.31
C TRP A 29 -10.23 5.03 -6.01
N ALA A 30 -9.95 6.09 -6.79
CA ALA A 30 -8.65 6.22 -7.44
C ALA A 30 -7.44 6.17 -6.47
N HIS A 31 -7.53 6.85 -5.33
CA HIS A 31 -6.50 6.82 -4.31
C HIS A 31 -6.35 5.43 -3.68
N SER A 32 -7.45 4.73 -3.43
CA SER A 32 -7.42 3.37 -2.89
C SER A 32 -6.79 2.38 -3.86
N ARG A 33 -7.06 2.50 -5.17
CA ARG A 33 -6.37 1.69 -6.20
C ARG A 33 -4.86 1.95 -6.21
N ALA A 34 -4.45 3.21 -6.12
CA ALA A 34 -3.02 3.56 -6.07
C ALA A 34 -2.34 3.05 -4.79
N ALA A 35 -3.03 3.11 -3.64
CA ALA A 35 -2.54 2.55 -2.38
C ALA A 35 -2.42 1.02 -2.44
N LEU A 36 -3.40 0.34 -3.04
CA LEU A 36 -3.39 -1.10 -3.21
C LEU A 36 -2.25 -1.56 -4.13
N ASP A 37 -2.01 -0.88 -5.25
CA ASP A 37 -0.88 -1.20 -6.15
C ASP A 37 0.48 -1.06 -5.43
N ARG A 38 0.65 -0.03 -4.61
CA ARG A 38 1.84 0.13 -3.77
C ARG A 38 1.99 -1.01 -2.77
N LEU A 39 0.90 -1.43 -2.14
CA LEU A 39 0.91 -2.53 -1.17
C LEU A 39 1.24 -3.86 -1.86
N GLU A 40 0.64 -4.14 -3.03
CA GLU A 40 0.95 -5.33 -3.83
C GLU A 40 2.42 -5.40 -4.22
N LYS A 41 3.05 -4.26 -4.55
CA LYS A 41 4.49 -4.19 -4.84
C LYS A 41 5.36 -4.58 -3.65
N LEU A 42 4.97 -4.18 -2.44
CA LEU A 42 5.68 -4.56 -1.20
C LEU A 42 5.52 -6.04 -0.86
N LEU A 43 4.45 -6.69 -1.34
CA LEU A 43 4.16 -8.12 -1.11
C LEU A 43 4.68 -9.03 -2.23
N ARG A 44 5.65 -8.55 -3.02
CA ARG A 44 6.29 -9.36 -4.07
C ARG A 44 7.48 -10.12 -3.52
N CYS A 45 7.65 -11.35 -4.00
CA CYS A 45 8.82 -12.16 -3.75
C CYS A 45 10.05 -11.53 -4.39
N SER A 46 11.14 -11.41 -3.61
CA SER A 46 12.40 -10.81 -4.10
C SER A 46 13.13 -11.68 -5.13
N ARG A 47 12.69 -12.94 -5.33
CA ARG A 47 13.28 -13.88 -6.32
C ARG A 47 12.42 -14.07 -7.56
N CYS A 48 11.13 -14.42 -7.40
CA CYS A 48 10.25 -14.68 -8.55
C CYS A 48 9.42 -13.45 -8.98
N THR A 49 9.48 -12.34 -8.25
CA THR A 49 8.78 -11.06 -8.53
C THR A 49 7.24 -11.11 -8.53
N HIS A 50 6.65 -12.29 -8.29
CA HIS A 50 5.22 -12.47 -8.11
C HIS A 50 4.77 -12.19 -6.68
N ILE A 51 3.46 -12.00 -6.46
CA ILE A 51 2.88 -11.93 -5.12
C ILE A 51 3.26 -13.21 -4.36
N LEU A 52 3.68 -13.05 -3.10
CA LEU A 52 4.19 -14.14 -2.27
C LEU A 52 3.15 -15.26 -2.10
N ARG A 53 3.63 -16.49 -2.03
CA ARG A 53 2.86 -17.68 -1.63
C ARG A 53 3.61 -18.34 -0.48
N GLU A 54 2.94 -18.52 0.65
CA GLU A 54 3.56 -18.96 1.90
C GLU A 54 4.82 -18.13 2.20
N PRO A 55 4.64 -16.82 2.48
CA PRO A 55 5.75 -15.89 2.61
C PRO A 55 6.68 -16.27 3.76
N VAL A 56 7.98 -16.22 3.49
CA VAL A 56 9.05 -16.55 4.41
C VAL A 56 9.98 -15.34 4.56
N CYS A 57 10.36 -15.08 5.80
CA CYS A 57 11.42 -14.13 6.14
C CYS A 57 12.68 -14.94 6.50
N LEU A 58 13.82 -14.59 5.92
CA LEU A 58 15.10 -15.28 6.19
C LEU A 58 15.81 -14.75 7.45
N GLY A 59 15.29 -13.70 8.10
CA GLY A 59 15.94 -13.03 9.22
C GLY A 59 17.14 -12.20 8.77
N GLY A 60 17.49 -11.15 9.52
CA GLY A 60 18.67 -10.32 9.27
C GLY A 60 18.60 -9.33 8.09
N CYS A 61 17.60 -9.40 7.23
CA CYS A 61 17.38 -8.44 6.13
C CYS A 61 15.89 -8.24 5.82
N GLU A 62 15.62 -7.27 4.95
CA GLU A 62 14.25 -6.83 4.59
C GLU A 62 13.64 -7.67 3.44
N HIS A 63 14.40 -8.62 2.89
CA HIS A 63 13.97 -9.43 1.75
C HIS A 63 13.01 -10.53 2.18
N ILE A 64 11.89 -10.60 1.46
CA ILE A 64 10.85 -11.61 1.64
C ILE A 64 10.71 -12.46 0.38
N PHE A 65 10.37 -13.73 0.59
CA PHE A 65 10.36 -14.73 -0.47
C PHE A 65 9.20 -15.73 -0.28
N CYS A 66 8.85 -16.46 -1.34
CA CYS A 66 7.97 -17.62 -1.20
C CYS A 66 8.74 -18.78 -0.57
N SER A 67 8.06 -19.65 0.18
CA SER A 67 8.65 -20.88 0.73
C SER A 67 9.43 -21.68 -0.33
N ASN A 68 8.80 -21.98 -1.48
CA ASN A 68 9.44 -22.69 -2.59
C ASN A 68 10.60 -21.93 -3.25
N CYS A 69 10.62 -20.60 -3.14
CA CYS A 69 11.69 -19.79 -3.72
C CYS A 69 12.95 -19.76 -2.86
N VAL A 70 12.88 -20.19 -1.60
CA VAL A 70 14.06 -20.22 -0.71
C VAL A 70 14.51 -21.62 -0.37
N SER A 71 13.72 -22.66 -0.70
CA SER A 71 14.03 -24.07 -0.35
C SER A 71 15.46 -24.48 -0.68
N ASP A 72 15.99 -24.04 -1.83
CA ASP A 72 17.36 -24.37 -2.28
C ASP A 72 18.46 -23.48 -1.69
N CYS A 73 18.10 -22.38 -1.02
CA CYS A 73 19.03 -21.38 -0.45
C CYS A 73 19.08 -21.42 1.08
N ILE A 74 18.39 -22.38 1.70
CA ILE A 74 18.34 -22.54 3.16
C ILE A 74 19.75 -22.90 3.67
N GLY A 75 20.30 -22.07 4.56
CA GLY A 75 21.60 -22.28 5.21
C GLY A 75 22.78 -21.57 4.55
N THR A 76 22.60 -20.95 3.37
CA THR A 76 23.66 -20.18 2.68
C THR A 76 23.55 -18.67 2.92
N GLY A 77 22.33 -18.17 3.13
CA GLY A 77 22.05 -16.73 3.32
C GLY A 77 21.01 -16.19 2.33
N CYS A 78 20.71 -14.90 2.45
CA CYS A 78 19.79 -14.23 1.54
C CYS A 78 20.37 -14.18 0.11
N PRO A 79 19.64 -14.64 -0.92
CA PRO A 79 20.14 -14.67 -2.30
C PRO A 79 20.30 -13.27 -2.93
N VAL A 80 19.82 -12.21 -2.28
CA VAL A 80 19.87 -10.83 -2.81
C VAL A 80 21.00 -10.03 -2.18
N CYS A 81 21.12 -10.07 -0.86
CA CYS A 81 22.08 -9.26 -0.11
C CYS A 81 23.17 -10.08 0.61
N TYR A 82 23.16 -11.40 0.45
CA TYR A 82 24.12 -12.33 1.06
C TYR A 82 24.20 -12.26 2.59
N THR A 83 23.22 -11.61 3.23
CA THR A 83 23.10 -11.60 4.68
C THR A 83 22.90 -13.04 5.18
N PRO A 84 23.66 -13.50 6.17
CA PRO A 84 23.51 -14.85 6.69
C PRO A 84 22.11 -15.04 7.28
N ALA A 85 21.46 -16.11 6.87
CA ALA A 85 20.13 -16.51 7.29
C ALA A 85 20.24 -17.90 7.91
N TRP A 86 20.00 -18.00 9.22
CA TRP A 86 20.05 -19.30 9.90
C TRP A 86 18.77 -20.09 9.63
N ILE A 87 18.93 -21.40 9.46
CA ILE A 87 17.85 -22.33 9.08
C ILE A 87 16.68 -22.28 10.08
N GLN A 88 16.94 -22.00 11.35
CA GLN A 88 15.91 -21.86 12.40
C GLN A 88 15.07 -20.57 12.31
N ASP A 89 15.54 -19.57 11.56
CA ASP A 89 14.85 -18.28 11.40
C ASP A 89 13.83 -18.30 10.26
N VAL A 90 13.86 -19.34 9.43
CA VAL A 90 12.95 -19.56 8.29
C VAL A 90 11.57 -19.93 8.82
N LYS A 91 10.75 -18.92 9.14
CA LYS A 91 9.37 -19.08 9.59
C LYS A 91 8.39 -18.57 8.54
N ILE A 92 7.33 -19.34 8.31
CA ILE A 92 6.18 -18.87 7.53
C ILE A 92 5.58 -17.66 8.28
N ASN A 93 5.52 -16.53 7.59
CA ASN A 93 5.00 -15.30 8.14
C ASN A 93 3.49 -15.20 7.87
N ARG A 94 2.67 -15.70 8.81
CA ARG A 94 1.20 -15.67 8.72
C ARG A 94 0.62 -14.25 8.63
N GLN A 95 1.35 -13.23 9.10
CA GLN A 95 0.92 -11.84 8.98
C GLN A 95 0.97 -11.38 7.52
N LEU A 96 2.07 -11.68 6.82
CA LEU A 96 2.18 -11.40 5.39
C LEU A 96 1.13 -12.17 4.58
N ASP A 97 0.86 -13.43 4.94
CA ASP A 97 -0.21 -14.20 4.28
C ASP A 97 -1.59 -13.54 4.47
N SER A 98 -1.88 -13.07 5.68
CA SER A 98 -3.10 -12.32 5.98
C SER A 98 -3.21 -11.03 5.16
N MET A 99 -2.10 -10.30 5.02
CA MET A 99 -2.04 -9.07 4.21
C MET A 99 -2.32 -9.36 2.73
N ILE A 100 -1.77 -10.45 2.18
CA ILE A 100 -2.01 -10.87 0.78
C ILE A 100 -3.49 -11.22 0.55
N GLN A 101 -4.11 -11.91 1.50
CA GLN A 101 -5.54 -12.22 1.44
C GLN A 101 -6.40 -10.95 1.47
N LEU A 102 -6.04 -9.98 2.32
CA LEU A 102 -6.73 -8.68 2.37
C LEU A 102 -6.55 -7.90 1.07
N CYS A 103 -5.36 -7.90 0.47
CA CYS A 103 -5.12 -7.26 -0.82
C CYS A 103 -6.03 -7.84 -1.91
N SER A 104 -6.15 -9.17 -1.96
CA SER A 104 -7.02 -9.86 -2.91
C SER A 104 -8.49 -9.45 -2.74
N LYS A 105 -8.97 -9.36 -1.50
CA LYS A 105 -10.35 -8.91 -1.19
C LYS A 105 -10.58 -7.47 -1.62
N LEU A 106 -9.66 -6.56 -1.27
CA LEU A 106 -9.74 -5.15 -1.66
C LEU A 106 -9.74 -5.00 -3.19
N ARG A 107 -8.93 -5.79 -3.89
CA ARG A 107 -8.88 -5.79 -5.35
C ARG A 107 -10.22 -6.16 -5.96
N ASN A 108 -10.88 -7.20 -5.44
CA ASN A 108 -12.19 -7.63 -5.93
C ASN A 108 -13.25 -6.55 -5.73
N LEU A 109 -13.33 -5.95 -4.54
CA LEU A 109 -14.27 -4.85 -4.25
C LEU A 109 -14.07 -3.66 -5.21
N LEU A 110 -12.82 -3.25 -5.42
CA LEU A 110 -12.47 -2.14 -6.31
C LEU A 110 -12.69 -2.45 -7.81
N HIS A 111 -12.79 -3.73 -8.18
CA HIS A 111 -13.17 -4.18 -9.52
C HIS A 111 -14.70 -4.21 -9.69
N ASP A 112 -15.45 -4.66 -8.68
CA ASP A 112 -16.92 -4.73 -8.70
C ASP A 112 -17.57 -3.34 -8.81
N ASP A 113 -16.98 -2.31 -8.19
CA ASP A 113 -17.41 -0.91 -8.35
C ASP A 113 -17.44 -0.45 -9.83
N LYS A 114 -16.54 -0.97 -10.67
CA LYS A 114 -16.54 -0.63 -12.11
C LYS A 114 -17.73 -1.22 -12.86
N LEU A 115 -18.33 -2.30 -12.37
CA LEU A 115 -19.50 -2.94 -12.97
C LEU A 115 -20.80 -2.28 -12.51
N SER A 116 -20.86 -1.84 -11.25
CA SER A 116 -22.04 -1.18 -10.68
C SER A 116 -22.31 0.21 -11.28
N GLY A 117 -21.26 0.91 -11.72
CA GLY A 117 -21.38 2.21 -12.40
C GLY A 117 -21.92 2.18 -13.84
N ARG A 118 -22.20 1.00 -14.43
CA ARG A 118 -22.78 0.87 -15.78
C ARG A 118 -24.31 0.67 -15.78
N HIS A 119 -24.97 0.69 -14.62
CA HIS A 119 -26.39 0.37 -14.50
C HIS A 119 -27.32 1.58 -14.29
N THR A 120 -27.05 2.70 -14.97
CA THR A 120 -28.04 3.76 -15.19
C THR A 120 -27.90 4.22 -16.63
N PHE A 121 -28.83 3.78 -17.48
CA PHE A 121 -29.35 4.44 -18.70
C PHE A 121 -30.13 3.38 -19.48
N CYS A 122 -31.34 3.06 -18.99
CA CYS A 122 -32.51 2.67 -19.77
C CYS A 122 -33.71 3.32 -19.09
#